data_AF-A0A4S8LRL6-F1
#
_entry.id   AF-A0A4S8LRL6-F1
#
_cell.length_a   1.000
_cell.length_b   1.000
_cell.length_c   1.000
_cell.angle_alpha   90.00
_cell.angle_beta   90.00
_cell.angle_gamma   90.00
#
_symmetry.space_group_name_H-M   'P 1'
#
loop_
_entity.id
_entity.type
_entity.pdbx_description
1 polymer ?
#
loop_
_entity_poly.entity_id
_entity_poly.type
_entity_poly.pdbx_seq_one_letter_code
_entity_poly.pdbx_strand_id
1 'polypeptide(L)'
;STFMDEHGKIHLKRPNARMVTYIPSISGRFQCNTDGKFIGSGAFGMALSIYIAGYTAKNSLDSAIMASALLAAVKAIGDTSSASDEQCRLFLLKTINQANIRRELSAQQVASSLLGKPNHYTDASFRHCYW
;
A
#
# COMPACT_ATOMS: atom_id res chain seq x y z
N SER A 1 -33.89 -3.57 6.41
CA SER A 1 -33.89 -2.36 7.27
C SER A 1 -32.50 -2.17 7.84
N THR A 2 -32.20 -1.02 8.45
CA THR A 2 -30.99 -0.88 9.27
C THR A 2 -31.29 -1.47 10.65
N PHE A 3 -30.44 -2.35 11.16
CA PHE A 3 -30.66 -3.00 12.46
C PHE A 3 -29.33 -3.31 13.14
N MET A 4 -29.36 -3.52 14.45
CA MET A 4 -28.21 -4.00 15.24
C MET A 4 -28.42 -5.48 15.54
N ASP A 5 -27.40 -6.30 15.34
CA ASP A 5 -27.45 -7.71 15.73
C ASP A 5 -27.14 -7.92 17.22
N GLU A 6 -27.31 -9.16 17.69
CA GLU A 6 -27.08 -9.56 19.08
C GLU A 6 -25.62 -9.37 19.54
N HIS A 7 -24.70 -9.20 18.60
CA HIS A 7 -23.28 -8.94 18.86
C HIS A 7 -22.93 -7.45 18.81
N GLY A 8 -23.93 -6.56 18.76
CA GLY A 8 -23.75 -5.12 18.73
C GLY A 8 -23.24 -4.58 17.39
N LYS A 9 -23.28 -5.38 16.32
CA LYS A 9 -22.89 -4.93 14.98
C LYS A 9 -24.08 -4.30 14.29
N ILE A 10 -23.87 -3.07 13.81
CA ILE A 10 -24.87 -2.29 13.09
C ILE A 10 -24.79 -2.66 11.61
N HIS A 11 -25.89 -3.21 11.09
CA HIS A 11 -26.10 -3.53 9.68
C HIS A 11 -26.89 -2.41 9.03
N LEU A 12 -26.25 -1.67 8.12
CA LEU A 12 -26.92 -0.65 7.33
C LEU A 12 -27.81 -1.28 6.25
N LYS A 13 -29.01 -0.73 6.03
CA LYS A 13 -29.87 -1.12 4.91
C LYS A 13 -29.12 -0.94 3.59
N ARG A 14 -28.98 -2.01 2.82
CA ARG A 14 -28.46 -1.96 1.45
C ARG A 14 -29.62 -1.88 0.45
N PRO A 15 -29.61 -0.93 -0.51
CA PRO A 15 -30.61 -0.88 -1.57
C PRO A 15 -30.53 -2.09 -2.51
N ASN A 16 -29.32 -2.60 -2.74
CA ASN A 16 -29.06 -3.77 -3.57
C ASN A 16 -28.00 -4.65 -2.88
N ALA A 17 -28.33 -5.92 -2.64
CA ALA A 17 -27.44 -6.85 -1.95
C ALA A 17 -26.18 -7.23 -2.75
N ARG A 18 -26.21 -7.07 -4.08
CA ARG A 18 -25.08 -7.39 -4.98
C ARG A 18 -24.13 -6.21 -5.20
N MET A 19 -24.48 -5.02 -4.70
CA MET A 19 -23.61 -3.84 -4.77
C MET A 19 -22.90 -3.61 -3.44
N VAL A 20 -21.66 -3.14 -3.55
CA VAL A 20 -20.92 -2.53 -2.44
C VAL A 20 -21.64 -1.28 -1.94
N THR A 21 -21.33 -0.87 -0.72
CA THR A 21 -22.01 0.28 -0.10
C THR A 21 -21.67 1.56 -0.88
N TYR A 22 -22.69 2.14 -1.50
CA TYR A 22 -22.59 3.41 -2.21
C TYR A 22 -22.66 4.58 -1.22
N ILE A 23 -21.64 5.45 -1.24
CA ILE A 23 -21.61 6.68 -0.46
C ILE A 23 -21.68 7.87 -1.43
N PRO A 24 -22.87 8.45 -1.67
CA PRO A 24 -23.07 9.44 -2.75
C PRO A 24 -22.09 10.62 -2.71
N SER A 25 -21.77 11.12 -1.51
CA SER A 25 -20.85 12.24 -1.32
C SER A 25 -19.40 11.91 -1.72
N ILE A 26 -18.95 10.68 -1.47
CA ILE A 26 -17.60 10.24 -1.83
C ILE A 26 -17.58 9.84 -3.31
N SER A 27 -18.51 8.99 -3.75
CA SER A 27 -18.55 8.53 -5.14
C SER A 27 -18.73 9.69 -6.13
N GLY A 28 -19.59 10.67 -5.79
CA GLY A 28 -19.80 11.84 -6.64
C GLY A 28 -18.60 12.77 -6.74
N ARG A 29 -17.77 12.85 -5.69
CA ARG A 29 -16.63 13.78 -5.62
C ARG A 29 -15.33 13.16 -6.13
N PHE A 30 -15.11 11.88 -5.87
CA PHE A 30 -13.92 11.14 -6.31
C PHE A 30 -14.13 10.37 -7.62
N GLN A 31 -15.38 10.28 -8.11
CA GLN A 31 -15.74 9.62 -9.38
C GLN A 31 -15.17 8.20 -9.51
N CYS A 32 -15.08 7.48 -8.40
CA CYS A 32 -14.50 6.14 -8.34
C CYS A 32 -15.44 5.16 -7.64
N ASN A 33 -15.19 3.86 -7.85
CA ASN A 33 -15.91 2.81 -7.13
C ASN A 33 -15.50 2.82 -5.65
N THR A 34 -16.44 3.18 -4.78
CA THR A 34 -16.20 3.26 -3.33
C THR A 34 -16.87 2.08 -2.62
N ASP A 35 -16.16 1.40 -1.72
CA ASP A 35 -16.75 0.44 -0.77
C ASP A 35 -16.76 1.02 0.64
N GLY A 36 -17.89 1.59 1.03
CA GLY A 36 -18.10 2.15 2.37
C GLY A 36 -18.44 1.10 3.41
N LYS A 37 -17.76 1.09 4.57
CA LYS A 37 -18.14 0.23 5.70
C LYS A 37 -18.34 1.08 6.95
N PHE A 38 -19.50 0.94 7.56
CA PHE A 38 -19.79 1.60 8.83
C PHE A 38 -19.11 0.84 9.97
N ILE A 39 -18.38 1.57 10.82
CA ILE A 39 -17.65 1.05 11.97
C ILE A 39 -18.33 1.57 13.22
N GLY A 40 -19.28 0.77 13.75
CA GLY A 40 -20.08 1.15 14.92
C GLY A 40 -19.66 0.48 16.23
N SER A 41 -18.75 -0.50 16.20
CA SER A 41 -18.31 -1.23 17.40
C SER A 41 -16.79 -1.19 17.57
N GLY A 42 -16.33 -1.18 18.82
CA GLY A 42 -14.90 -1.15 19.15
C GLY A 42 -14.11 -2.34 18.61
N ALA A 43 -14.71 -3.54 18.60
CA ALA A 43 -14.09 -4.73 18.03
C ALA A 43 -13.85 -4.58 16.52
N PHE A 44 -14.80 -4.00 15.79
CA PHE A 44 -14.64 -3.71 14.36
C PHE A 44 -13.61 -2.60 14.10
N GLY A 45 -13.55 -1.59 14.97
CA GLY A 45 -12.52 -0.56 14.94
C GLY A 45 -11.11 -1.14 15.10
N MET A 46 -10.91 -2.02 16.09
CA MET A 46 -9.64 -2.71 16.32
C MET A 46 -9.24 -3.58 15.12
N ALA A 47 -10.18 -4.36 14.57
CA ALA A 47 -9.93 -5.17 13.38
C ALA A 47 -9.53 -4.31 12.16
N LEU A 48 -10.19 -3.15 11.98
CA LEU A 48 -9.82 -2.19 10.95
C LEU A 48 -8.42 -1.61 11.17
N SER A 49 -8.07 -1.26 12.41
CA SER A 49 -6.73 -0.75 12.74
C SER A 49 -5.64 -1.78 12.42
N ILE A 50 -5.84 -3.06 12.78
CA ILE A 50 -4.91 -4.15 12.44
C ILE A 50 -4.81 -4.32 10.92
N TYR A 51 -5.94 -4.27 10.21
CA TYR A 51 -5.97 -4.36 8.76
C TYR A 51 -5.18 -3.21 8.10
N ILE A 52 -5.43 -1.97 8.51
CA ILE A 52 -4.71 -0.80 7.99
C ILE A 52 -3.22 -0.91 8.31
N ALA A 53 -2.85 -1.25 9.55
CA ALA A 53 -1.47 -1.43 9.95
C ALA A 53 -0.77 -2.51 9.10
N GLY A 54 -1.44 -3.64 8.84
CA GLY A 54 -0.93 -4.69 7.97
C GLY A 54 -0.73 -4.24 6.52
N TYR A 55 -1.61 -3.39 5.98
CA TYR A 55 -1.47 -2.83 4.63
C TYR A 55 -0.38 -1.78 4.53
N THR A 56 -0.23 -0.91 5.55
CA THR A 56 0.85 0.06 5.60
C THR A 56 2.21 -0.64 5.70
N ALA A 57 2.33 -1.67 6.55
CA ALA A 57 3.55 -2.46 6.69
C ALA A 57 3.93 -3.22 5.41
N LYS A 58 2.95 -3.69 4.62
CA LYS A 58 3.20 -4.34 3.31
C LYS A 58 3.73 -3.38 2.25
N ASN A 59 3.36 -2.10 2.33
CA ASN A 59 3.76 -1.08 1.36
C ASN A 59 5.12 -0.44 1.66
N SER A 60 5.69 -0.71 2.85
CA SER A 60 7.03 -0.31 3.23
C SER A 60 7.98 -1.52 3.12
N LEU A 61 8.48 -1.77 1.91
CA LEU A 61 9.82 -2.33 1.80
C LEU A 61 10.77 -1.25 2.32
N ASP A 62 11.09 -1.33 3.61
CA ASP A 62 12.07 -0.43 4.20
C ASP A 62 13.40 -0.66 3.48
N SER A 63 13.83 0.34 2.72
CA SER A 63 15.09 0.31 1.97
C SER A 63 16.26 -0.09 2.85
N ALA A 64 16.21 0.23 4.15
CA ALA A 64 17.22 -0.18 5.13
C ALA A 64 17.25 -1.71 5.36
N ILE A 65 16.08 -2.36 5.41
CA ILE A 65 15.97 -3.82 5.54
C ILE A 65 16.51 -4.50 4.27
N MET A 66 16.17 -3.98 3.10
CA MET A 66 16.68 -4.50 1.83
C MET A 66 18.19 -4.33 1.68
N ALA A 67 18.73 -3.17 2.05
CA ALA A 67 20.17 -2.92 2.03
C ALA A 67 20.91 -3.82 3.02
N SER A 68 20.32 -4.08 4.19
CA SER A 68 20.90 -4.97 5.21
C SER A 68 20.88 -6.44 4.79
N ALA A 69 19.79 -6.90 4.17
CA ALA A 69 19.70 -8.24 3.60
C ALA A 69 20.71 -8.46 2.46
N LEU A 70 20.92 -7.43 1.63
CA LEU A 70 21.90 -7.44 0.54
C LEU A 70 23.34 -7.47 1.08
N LEU A 71 23.65 -6.66 2.09
CA LEU A 71 24.94 -6.65 2.76
C LEU A 71 25.24 -8.00 3.42
N ALA A 72 24.24 -8.62 4.05
CA ALA A 72 24.37 -9.96 4.63
C ALA A 72 24.64 -11.02 3.55
N ALA A 73 23.96 -10.94 2.40
CA ALA A 73 24.18 -11.85 1.28
C ALA A 73 25.60 -11.70 0.69
N VAL A 74 26.11 -10.47 0.54
CA VAL A 74 27.48 -10.21 0.08
C VAL A 74 28.50 -10.79 1.07
N LYS A 75 28.30 -10.58 2.38
CA LYS A 75 29.15 -11.18 3.42
C LYS A 75 29.12 -12.71 3.42
N ALA A 76 27.99 -13.32 3.08
CA ALA A 76 27.84 -14.77 3.00
C ALA A 76 28.50 -15.39 1.76
N ILE A 77 28.59 -14.65 0.65
CA ILE A 77 29.25 -15.09 -0.58
C ILE A 77 30.78 -15.15 -0.41
N GLY A 78 31.35 -14.37 0.53
CA GLY A 78 32.79 -14.33 0.78
C GLY A 78 33.52 -13.40 -0.18
N ASP A 79 34.71 -13.78 -0.64
CA ASP A 79 35.60 -12.88 -1.36
C ASP A 79 35.10 -12.53 -2.77
N THR A 80 34.51 -11.34 -2.89
CA THR A 80 34.05 -10.75 -4.16
C THR A 80 35.17 -10.02 -4.91
N SER A 81 36.43 -10.12 -4.47
CA SER A 81 37.60 -9.45 -5.08
C SER A 81 37.82 -9.77 -6.58
N SER A 82 37.26 -10.88 -7.07
CA SER A 82 37.29 -11.28 -8.47
C SER A 82 36.09 -10.80 -9.31
N ALA A 83 35.07 -10.24 -8.65
CA ALA A 83 33.90 -9.69 -9.33
C ALA A 83 34.23 -8.29 -9.87
N SER A 84 33.98 -8.08 -11.15
CA SER A 84 34.05 -6.75 -11.75
C SER A 84 33.03 -5.82 -11.10
N ASP A 85 33.36 -4.55 -10.94
CA ASP A 85 32.44 -3.50 -10.47
C ASP A 85 31.10 -3.51 -11.22
N GLU A 86 31.12 -3.82 -12.52
CA GLU A 86 29.90 -3.91 -13.33
C GLU A 86 29.06 -5.14 -12.97
N GLN A 87 29.70 -6.27 -12.60
CA GLN A 87 28.98 -7.46 -12.14
C GLN A 87 28.32 -7.22 -10.78
N CYS A 88 29.01 -6.52 -9.87
CA CYS A 88 28.46 -6.08 -8.60
C CYS A 88 27.28 -5.13 -8.82
N ARG A 89 27.43 -4.11 -9.67
CA ARG A 89 26.36 -3.16 -9.99
C ARG A 89 25.13 -3.86 -10.57
N LEU A 90 25.32 -4.78 -11.51
CA LEU A 90 24.24 -5.55 -12.11
C LEU A 90 23.55 -6.47 -11.10
N PHE A 91 24.28 -7.07 -10.17
CA PHE A 91 23.71 -7.88 -9.09
C PHE A 91 22.83 -7.03 -8.14
N LEU A 92 23.33 -5.87 -7.71
CA LEU A 92 22.58 -4.93 -6.89
C LEU A 92 21.30 -4.47 -7.62
N LEU A 93 21.43 -4.08 -8.90
CA LEU A 93 20.29 -3.65 -9.72
C LEU A 93 19.25 -4.76 -9.90
N LYS A 94 19.68 -6.00 -10.20
CA LYS A 94 18.76 -7.14 -10.31
C LYS A 94 18.03 -7.41 -8.99
N THR A 95 18.75 -7.33 -7.87
CA THR A 95 18.17 -7.59 -6.55
C THR A 95 17.18 -6.51 -6.15
N ILE A 96 17.52 -5.23 -6.36
CA ILE A 96 16.63 -4.09 -6.12
C ILE A 96 15.40 -4.15 -7.04
N ASN A 97 15.59 -4.47 -8.33
CA ASN A 97 14.48 -4.61 -9.26
C ASN A 97 13.55 -5.76 -8.87
N GLN A 98 14.09 -6.91 -8.45
CA GLN A 98 13.29 -8.03 -7.93
C GLN A 98 12.53 -7.66 -6.65
N ALA A 99 13.16 -6.91 -5.75
CA ALA A 99 12.51 -6.40 -4.55
C ALA A 99 11.40 -5.40 -4.86
N ASN A 100 11.63 -4.49 -5.81
CA ASN A 100 10.64 -3.53 -6.29
C ASN A 100 9.47 -4.20 -7.02
N ILE A 101 9.70 -5.30 -7.75
CA ILE A 101 8.62 -6.08 -8.39
C ILE A 101 7.67 -6.67 -7.33
N ARG A 102 8.18 -7.02 -6.14
CA ARG A 102 7.34 -7.48 -5.02
C ARG A 102 6.53 -6.37 -4.36
N ARG A 103 6.80 -5.10 -4.70
CA ARG A 103 5.97 -3.98 -4.27
C ARG A 103 4.74 -3.96 -5.16
N GLU A 104 3.61 -4.41 -4.61
CA GLU A 104 2.33 -4.35 -5.31
C GLU A 104 1.96 -2.89 -5.60
N LEU A 105 2.09 -2.48 -6.86
CA LEU A 105 1.54 -1.21 -7.33
C LEU A 105 0.04 -1.40 -7.53
N SER A 106 -0.77 -0.47 -7.01
CA SER A 106 -2.21 -0.52 -7.25
C SER A 106 -2.50 -0.29 -8.73
N ALA A 107 -3.55 -0.93 -9.26
CA ALA A 107 -3.97 -0.74 -10.65
C ALA A 107 -4.23 0.74 -10.98
N GLN A 108 -4.68 1.51 -9.99
CA GLN A 108 -4.88 2.94 -10.08
C GLN A 108 -3.56 3.71 -10.23
N GLN A 109 -2.50 3.33 -9.52
CA GLN A 109 -1.16 3.92 -9.68
C GLN A 109 -0.59 3.65 -11.07
N VAL A 110 -0.73 2.41 -11.56
CA VAL A 110 -0.28 2.03 -12.90
C VAL A 110 -1.05 2.81 -13.97
N ALA A 111 -2.39 2.87 -13.86
CA ALA A 111 -3.22 3.64 -14.79
C ALA A 111 -2.89 5.15 -14.76
N SER A 112 -2.68 5.72 -13.57
CA SER A 112 -2.26 7.13 -13.42
C SER A 112 -0.94 7.40 -14.16
N SER A 113 0.05 6.50 -13.99
CA SER A 113 1.33 6.63 -14.68
C SER A 113 1.21 6.50 -16.20
N LEU A 114 0.42 5.54 -16.71
CA LEU A 114 0.19 5.35 -18.15
C LEU A 114 -0.54 6.54 -18.79
N LEU A 115 -1.45 7.18 -18.04
CA LEU A 115 -2.21 8.33 -18.48
C LEU A 115 -1.48 9.67 -18.26
N GLY A 116 -0.23 9.64 -17.79
CA GLY A 116 0.56 10.85 -17.51
C GLY A 116 -0.04 11.72 -16.40
N LYS A 117 -0.81 11.14 -15.48
CA LYS A 117 -1.44 11.84 -14.36
C LYS A 117 -0.51 11.86 -13.14
N PRO A 118 -0.43 12.99 -12.41
CA PRO A 118 0.43 13.10 -11.24
C PRO A 118 -0.04 12.15 -10.13
N ASN A 119 0.92 11.56 -9.41
CA ASN A 119 0.65 10.64 -8.31
C ASN A 119 0.02 11.30 -7.07
N HIS A 120 0.01 12.64 -7.02
CA HIS A 120 -0.69 13.39 -6.01
C HIS A 120 -1.15 14.74 -6.58
N TYR A 121 -2.26 15.25 -6.08
CA TYR A 121 -2.73 16.61 -6.31
C TYR A 121 -2.71 17.32 -4.97
N THR A 122 -1.90 18.35 -4.83
CA THR A 122 -1.79 19.16 -3.60
C THR A 122 -1.78 20.64 -3.97
N ASP A 123 -2.47 21.45 -3.19
CA ASP A 123 -2.40 22.92 -3.18
C ASP A 123 -1.35 23.43 -2.16
N ALA A 124 -0.86 22.55 -1.28
CA ALA A 124 0.12 22.88 -0.25
C ALA A 124 1.55 22.54 -0.69
N SER A 125 2.49 23.45 -0.41
CA SER A 125 3.94 23.22 -0.56
C SER A 125 4.56 22.78 0.77
N PHE A 126 5.16 21.61 0.81
CA PHE A 126 5.89 21.12 1.99
C PHE A 126 7.39 21.36 1.82
N ARG A 127 8.07 21.79 2.89
CA ARG A 127 9.54 21.93 2.92
C ARG A 127 10.16 20.55 3.13
N HIS A 128 11.17 20.21 2.34
CA HIS A 128 11.96 18.99 2.56
C HIS A 128 12.81 19.16 3.82
N CYS A 129 12.57 18.33 4.82
CA CYS A 129 13.47 18.18 5.96
C CYS A 129 14.41 17.00 5.66
N TYR A 130 15.70 17.27 5.54
CA TYR A 130 16.72 16.23 5.54
C TYR A 130 17.04 15.90 6.99
N TRP A 131 16.92 14.63 7.36
CA TRP A 131 17.42 14.09 8.63
C TRP A 131 18.79 13.45 8.43
#